data_AF-A0A9D7U2D8-F1
#
_entry.id   AF-A0A9D7U2D8-F1
#
_cell.length_a   1.000
_cell.length_b   1.000
_cell.length_c   1.000
_cell.angle_alpha   90.00
_cell.angle_beta   90.00
_cell.angle_gamma   90.00
#
_symmetry.space_group_name_H-M   'P 1'
#
loop_
_entity.id
_entity.type
_entity.pdbx_description
1 polymer ?
#
loop_
_entity_poly.entity_id
_entity_poly.type
_entity_poly.pdbx_seq_one_letter_code
_entity_poly.pdbx_strand_id
1 'polypeptide(L)'
;MYPNLYYVFKELFGVKWQWLQIFNMFGLMVAVAFIAAAIVISKELQRKELGLLSPREEMITVGKPASVWDLVINGLVGFIFGYKLFGVIFSKTADITAQEYIFSKQGNILGGLVLAVLLAGLKYWDADKHKLKEPERRSVRIWPHDRVGDIIVLGLIFGILGAKLLMHLKTGIALLQIRLELFFRLQALHFMEV
;
A
#
# COMPACT_ATOMS: atom_id res chain seq x y z
N MET A 1 2.71 -6.51 20.91
CA MET A 1 1.92 -5.58 20.07
C MET A 1 0.52 -6.13 19.94
N TYR A 2 -0.51 -5.28 19.96
CA TYR A 2 -1.86 -5.74 19.67
C TYR A 2 -1.95 -6.29 18.23
N PRO A 3 -2.70 -7.38 17.97
CA PRO A 3 -2.83 -7.93 16.63
C PRO A 3 -3.53 -6.98 15.64
N ASN A 4 -4.54 -6.27 16.13
CA ASN A 4 -5.34 -5.33 15.35
C ASN A 4 -5.96 -4.27 16.29
N LEU A 5 -6.58 -3.28 15.68
CA LEU A 5 -7.13 -2.12 16.37
C LEU A 5 -8.29 -2.49 17.32
N TYR A 6 -8.97 -3.62 17.11
CA TYR A 6 -10.03 -4.10 18.00
C TYR A 6 -9.51 -4.31 19.43
N TYR A 7 -8.35 -4.94 19.60
CA TYR A 7 -7.82 -5.20 20.95
C TYR A 7 -7.38 -3.92 21.65
N VAL A 8 -6.86 -2.94 20.91
CA VAL A 8 -6.50 -1.62 21.44
C VAL A 8 -7.72 -0.91 22.02
N PHE A 9 -8.81 -0.82 21.23
CA PHE A 9 -10.02 -0.11 21.67
C PHE A 9 -10.79 -0.88 22.75
N LYS A 10 -10.76 -2.21 22.72
CA LYS A 10 -11.34 -3.05 23.76
C LYS A 10 -10.68 -2.78 25.11
N GLU A 11 -9.36 -2.64 25.15
CA GLU A 11 -8.62 -2.46 26.40
C GLU A 11 -8.64 -1.01 26.90
N LEU A 12 -8.45 -0.04 26.01
CA LEU A 12 -8.40 1.39 26.40
C LEU A 12 -9.79 1.99 26.70
N PHE A 13 -10.82 1.55 25.97
CA PHE A 13 -12.15 2.18 26.01
C PHE A 13 -13.28 1.20 26.34
N GLY A 14 -13.01 -0.11 26.47
CA GLY A 14 -14.04 -1.13 26.73
C GLY A 14 -14.95 -1.44 25.53
N VAL A 15 -14.69 -0.86 24.35
CA VAL A 15 -15.57 -0.93 23.18
C VAL A 15 -15.26 -2.16 22.33
N LYS A 16 -16.30 -2.94 21.96
CA LYS A 16 -16.18 -4.22 21.23
C LYS A 16 -16.63 -4.15 19.76
N TRP A 17 -16.05 -3.23 18.99
CA TRP A 17 -16.40 -3.09 17.56
C TRP A 17 -15.65 -4.09 16.66
N GLN A 18 -16.35 -5.13 16.21
CA GLN A 18 -15.80 -6.22 15.38
C GLN A 18 -15.10 -5.75 14.10
N TRP A 19 -15.59 -4.68 13.45
CA TRP A 19 -15.01 -4.15 12.21
C TRP A 19 -13.58 -3.58 12.38
N LEU A 20 -13.15 -3.26 13.61
CA LEU A 20 -11.78 -2.81 13.88
C LEU A 20 -10.74 -3.92 13.68
N GLN A 21 -11.15 -5.19 13.57
CA GLN A 21 -10.24 -6.31 13.32
C GLN A 21 -9.55 -6.26 11.95
N ILE A 22 -10.09 -5.46 11.02
CA ILE A 22 -9.55 -5.28 9.66
C ILE A 22 -8.22 -4.53 9.70
N PHE A 23 -8.07 -3.62 10.67
CA PHE A 23 -6.89 -2.78 10.81
C PHE A 23 -5.82 -3.52 11.64
N ASN A 24 -4.98 -4.30 10.96
CA ASN A 24 -3.79 -4.89 11.57
C ASN A 24 -2.83 -3.77 12.03
N MET A 25 -2.30 -3.92 13.25
CA MET A 25 -1.36 -2.95 13.82
C MET A 25 -0.06 -2.83 13.03
N PHE A 26 0.44 -3.91 12.43
CA PHE A 26 1.62 -3.86 11.57
C PHE A 26 1.40 -2.91 10.39
N GLY A 27 0.33 -3.13 9.62
CA GLY A 27 0.01 -2.30 8.47
C GLY A 27 -0.28 -0.84 8.85
N LEU A 28 -0.95 -0.64 9.98
CA LEU A 28 -1.24 0.70 10.49
C LEU A 28 0.04 1.45 10.88
N MET A 29 0.97 0.81 11.58
CA MET A 29 2.24 1.44 11.96
C MET A 29 3.10 1.75 10.74
N VAL A 30 3.10 0.86 9.73
CA VAL A 30 3.77 1.13 8.45
C VAL A 30 3.15 2.35 7.76
N ALA A 31 1.82 2.44 7.70
CA ALA A 31 1.13 3.60 7.12
C ALA A 31 1.48 4.91 7.85
N VAL A 32 1.48 4.90 9.18
CA VAL A 32 1.88 6.05 10.00
C VAL A 32 3.34 6.46 9.72
N ALA A 33 4.25 5.49 9.57
CA ALA A 33 5.64 5.78 9.22
C ALA A 33 5.76 6.47 7.85
N PHE A 34 5.00 6.05 6.84
CA PHE A 34 4.98 6.71 5.54
C PHE A 34 4.38 8.10 5.58
N ILE A 35 3.33 8.33 6.38
CA ILE A 35 2.76 9.66 6.60
C ILE A 35 3.80 10.57 7.27
N ALA A 36 4.47 10.09 8.32
CA ALA A 36 5.53 10.83 8.99
C ALA A 36 6.68 11.18 8.03
N ALA A 37 7.11 10.21 7.21
CA ALA A 37 8.12 10.44 6.19
C ALA A 37 7.68 11.50 5.16
N ALA A 38 6.44 11.44 4.68
CA ALA A 38 5.90 12.43 3.75
C ALA A 38 5.92 13.84 4.35
N ILE A 39 5.50 13.99 5.61
CA ILE A 39 5.52 15.27 6.33
C ILE A 39 6.95 15.81 6.45
N VAL A 40 7.89 14.97 6.88
CA VAL A 40 9.29 15.38 7.09
C VAL A 40 9.95 15.77 5.77
N ILE A 41 9.81 14.95 4.73
CA ILE A 41 10.40 15.22 3.41
C ILE A 41 9.77 16.47 2.79
N SER A 42 8.44 16.63 2.89
CA SER A 42 7.75 17.82 2.39
C SER A 42 8.28 19.10 3.04
N LYS A 43 8.37 19.13 4.38
CA LYS A 43 8.92 20.28 5.11
C LYS A 43 10.39 20.55 4.76
N GLU A 44 11.19 19.51 4.61
CA GLU A 44 12.60 19.66 4.30
C GLU A 44 12.84 20.15 2.86
N LEU A 45 12.03 19.70 1.90
CA LEU A 45 12.07 20.22 0.53
C LEU A 45 11.64 21.68 0.49
N GLN A 46 10.52 22.04 1.14
CA GLN A 46 10.09 23.43 1.27
C GLN A 46 11.15 24.33 1.91
N ARG A 47 11.87 23.83 2.93
CA ARG A 47 12.99 24.56 3.53
C ARG A 47 14.13 24.79 2.55
N LYS A 48 14.43 23.82 1.68
CA LYS A 48 15.48 23.92 0.65
C LYS A 48 15.05 24.76 -0.55
N GLU A 49 13.76 24.95 -0.77
CA GLU A 49 13.22 25.84 -1.81
C GLU A 49 13.50 27.33 -1.54
N LEU A 50 13.94 27.69 -0.32
CA LEU A 50 14.38 29.04 0.04
C LEU A 50 15.71 29.49 -0.60
N GLY A 51 16.25 28.73 -1.55
CA GLY A 51 17.44 29.13 -2.31
C GLY A 51 18.33 28.00 -2.82
N LEU A 52 18.07 26.75 -2.43
CA LEU A 52 18.84 25.58 -2.89
C LEU A 52 18.15 24.81 -4.01
N LEU A 53 16.81 24.77 -3.99
CA LEU A 53 16.01 24.07 -4.99
C LEU A 53 15.10 25.04 -5.73
N SER A 54 15.11 24.92 -7.05
CA SER A 54 14.29 25.74 -7.94
C SER A 54 13.13 24.91 -8.51
N PRO A 55 11.99 25.54 -8.81
CA PRO A 55 10.91 24.86 -9.49
C PRO A 55 11.30 24.56 -10.94
N ARG A 56 10.69 23.52 -11.50
CA ARG A 56 10.81 23.20 -12.92
C ARG A 56 9.53 23.57 -13.64
N GLU A 57 9.66 24.23 -14.78
CA GLU A 57 8.54 24.47 -15.67
C GLU A 57 8.24 23.21 -16.48
N GLU A 58 7.01 22.72 -16.36
CA GLU A 58 6.53 21.57 -17.09
C GLU A 58 5.25 21.94 -17.83
N MET A 59 5.18 21.54 -19.10
CA MET A 59 4.01 21.76 -19.94
C MET A 59 2.97 20.68 -19.63
N ILE A 60 2.03 20.99 -18.75
CA ILE A 60 0.95 20.08 -18.38
C ILE A 60 -0.29 20.46 -19.19
N THR A 61 -0.98 19.46 -19.73
CA THR A 61 -2.29 19.70 -20.36
C THR A 61 -3.35 19.68 -19.28
N VAL A 62 -3.98 20.82 -19.02
CA VAL A 62 -5.01 20.98 -17.99
C VAL A 62 -6.38 20.97 -18.67
N GLY A 63 -7.41 20.48 -17.96
CA GLY A 63 -8.78 20.54 -18.43
C GLY A 63 -9.21 19.47 -19.42
N LYS A 64 -8.43 18.38 -19.56
CA LYS A 64 -8.88 17.21 -20.31
C LYS A 64 -10.09 16.57 -19.61
N PRO A 65 -11.07 16.05 -20.37
CA PRO A 65 -12.13 15.24 -19.79
C PRO A 65 -11.54 13.99 -19.12
N ALA A 66 -12.32 13.37 -18.24
CA ALA A 66 -11.95 12.09 -17.62
C ALA A 66 -11.54 11.09 -18.71
N SER A 67 -10.32 10.57 -18.62
CA SER A 67 -9.89 9.48 -19.50
C SER A 67 -10.74 8.25 -19.20
N VAL A 68 -11.27 7.61 -20.25
CA VAL A 68 -12.01 6.34 -20.11
C VAL A 68 -11.14 5.31 -19.39
N TRP A 69 -9.83 5.29 -19.69
CA TRP A 69 -8.88 4.42 -19.00
C TRP A 69 -8.74 4.74 -17.53
N ASP A 70 -8.72 6.01 -17.15
CA ASP A 70 -8.66 6.40 -15.73
C ASP A 70 -9.91 5.93 -15.00
N LEU A 71 -11.09 6.11 -15.60
CA LEU A 71 -12.36 5.66 -15.02
C LEU A 71 -12.40 4.13 -14.86
N VAL A 72 -11.96 3.39 -15.88
CA VAL A 72 -11.89 1.92 -15.83
C VAL A 72 -10.91 1.46 -14.76
N ILE A 73 -9.72 2.04 -14.68
CA ILE A 73 -8.72 1.67 -13.66
C ILE A 73 -9.23 1.99 -12.26
N ASN A 74 -9.81 3.18 -12.04
CA ASN A 74 -10.37 3.56 -10.75
C ASN A 74 -11.56 2.67 -10.37
N GLY A 75 -12.41 2.31 -11.34
CA GLY A 75 -13.50 1.36 -11.16
C GLY A 75 -12.99 -0.04 -10.79
N LEU A 76 -11.97 -0.56 -11.47
CA LEU A 76 -11.36 -1.86 -11.16
C LEU A 76 -10.70 -1.87 -9.77
N VAL A 77 -9.98 -0.81 -9.43
CA VAL A 77 -9.41 -0.64 -8.08
C VAL A 77 -10.54 -0.63 -7.04
N GLY A 78 -11.59 0.17 -7.28
CA GLY A 78 -12.78 0.20 -6.43
C GLY A 78 -13.43 -1.17 -6.29
N PHE A 79 -13.54 -1.93 -7.39
CA PHE A 79 -14.06 -3.29 -7.36
C PHE A 79 -13.22 -4.21 -6.49
N ILE A 80 -11.90 -4.24 -6.68
CA ILE A 80 -10.99 -5.12 -5.93
C ILE A 80 -11.05 -4.77 -4.43
N PHE A 81 -10.96 -3.49 -4.09
CA PHE A 81 -11.04 -3.04 -2.70
C PHE A 81 -12.43 -3.33 -2.10
N GLY A 82 -13.52 -3.03 -2.81
CA GLY A 82 -14.88 -3.25 -2.34
C GLY A 82 -15.17 -4.74 -2.15
N TYR A 83 -14.74 -5.56 -3.11
CA TYR A 83 -14.88 -7.01 -3.08
C TYR A 83 -14.25 -7.61 -1.83
N LYS A 84 -13.07 -7.09 -1.44
CA LYS A 84 -12.37 -7.51 -0.24
C LYS A 84 -12.92 -6.90 1.03
N LEU A 85 -13.01 -5.58 1.12
CA LEU A 85 -13.38 -4.87 2.34
C LEU A 85 -14.81 -5.21 2.79
N PHE A 86 -15.78 -5.17 1.87
CA PHE A 86 -17.16 -5.58 2.21
C PHE A 86 -17.25 -7.07 2.50
N GLY A 87 -16.44 -7.89 1.83
CA GLY A 87 -16.33 -9.32 2.14
C GLY A 87 -15.87 -9.56 3.59
N VAL A 88 -14.86 -8.82 4.05
CA VAL A 88 -14.34 -8.93 5.42
C VAL A 88 -15.37 -8.46 6.46
N ILE A 89 -16.17 -7.42 6.15
CA ILE A 89 -17.15 -6.86 7.08
C ILE A 89 -18.42 -7.71 7.16
N PHE A 90 -18.95 -8.15 6.01
CA PHE A 90 -20.30 -8.72 5.92
C PHE A 90 -20.34 -10.21 5.57
N SER A 91 -19.27 -10.76 5.01
CA SER A 91 -19.26 -12.13 4.44
C SER A 91 -18.23 -13.05 5.08
N LYS A 92 -17.36 -12.53 5.95
CA LYS A 92 -16.33 -13.28 6.67
C LYS A 92 -16.97 -14.11 7.78
N THR A 93 -16.65 -15.40 7.82
CA THR A 93 -17.01 -16.30 8.91
C THR A 93 -16.09 -16.10 10.11
N ALA A 94 -16.57 -16.41 11.32
CA ALA A 94 -15.84 -16.15 12.57
C ALA A 94 -14.48 -16.90 12.65
N ASP A 95 -14.36 -18.02 11.96
CA ASP A 95 -13.20 -18.93 12.05
C ASP A 95 -11.99 -18.48 11.21
N ILE A 96 -12.18 -17.54 10.29
CA ILE A 96 -11.11 -17.07 9.39
C ILE A 96 -10.58 -15.74 9.93
N THR A 97 -9.28 -15.47 9.85
CA THR A 97 -8.76 -14.14 10.20
C THR A 97 -9.00 -13.13 9.07
N ALA A 98 -9.00 -11.83 9.38
CA ALA A 98 -9.15 -10.80 8.34
C ALA A 98 -8.02 -10.88 7.28
N GLN A 99 -6.81 -11.21 7.72
CA GLN A 99 -5.64 -11.36 6.85
C GLN A 99 -5.81 -12.54 5.89
N GLU A 100 -6.19 -13.72 6.39
CA GLU A 100 -6.44 -14.88 5.54
C GLU A 100 -7.56 -14.62 4.54
N TYR A 101 -8.63 -13.94 4.96
CA TYR A 101 -9.72 -13.59 4.05
C TYR A 101 -9.25 -12.65 2.92
N ILE A 102 -8.46 -11.62 3.23
CA ILE A 102 -7.91 -10.69 2.23
C ILE A 102 -7.09 -11.43 1.18
N PHE A 103 -6.25 -12.39 1.58
CA PHE A 103 -5.44 -13.20 0.67
C PHE A 103 -6.18 -14.36 -0.01
N SER A 104 -7.40 -14.67 0.41
CA SER A 104 -8.21 -15.74 -0.20
C SER A 104 -8.78 -15.33 -1.57
N LYS A 105 -9.48 -16.23 -2.25
CA LYS A 105 -10.29 -15.89 -3.44
C LYS A 105 -11.70 -15.41 -3.09
N GLN A 106 -12.09 -15.44 -1.82
CA GLN A 106 -13.43 -15.04 -1.38
C GLN A 106 -13.57 -13.51 -1.34
N GLY A 107 -14.81 -13.04 -1.45
CA GLY A 107 -15.17 -11.64 -1.35
C GLY A 107 -16.65 -11.41 -1.66
N ASN A 108 -17.05 -10.14 -1.68
CA ASN A 108 -18.42 -9.70 -1.85
C ASN A 108 -18.57 -8.95 -3.19
N ILE A 109 -19.18 -9.59 -4.18
CA ILE A 109 -19.35 -9.02 -5.54
C ILE A 109 -20.15 -7.72 -5.49
N LEU A 110 -21.22 -7.67 -4.70
CA LEU A 110 -22.06 -6.48 -4.56
C LEU A 110 -21.26 -5.31 -3.96
N GLY A 111 -20.50 -5.57 -2.90
CA GLY A 111 -19.62 -4.56 -2.30
C GLY A 111 -18.54 -4.07 -3.26
N GLY A 112 -18.01 -4.97 -4.10
CA GLY A 112 -17.12 -4.62 -5.21
C GLY A 112 -17.78 -3.67 -6.20
N LEU A 113 -18.97 -4.02 -6.71
CA LEU A 113 -19.69 -3.19 -7.68
C LEU A 113 -20.05 -1.81 -7.11
N VAL A 114 -20.53 -1.74 -5.87
CA VAL A 114 -20.87 -0.47 -5.22
C VAL A 114 -19.65 0.44 -5.14
N LEU A 115 -18.51 -0.08 -4.68
CA LEU A 115 -17.30 0.73 -4.54
C LEU A 115 -16.67 1.08 -5.91
N ALA A 116 -16.79 0.20 -6.90
CA ALA A 116 -16.36 0.46 -8.27
C ALA A 116 -17.11 1.65 -8.88
N VAL A 117 -18.45 1.65 -8.78
CA VAL A 117 -19.30 2.75 -9.28
C VAL A 117 -19.01 4.03 -8.50
N LEU A 118 -18.85 3.94 -7.18
CA LEU A 118 -18.51 5.10 -6.35
C LEU A 118 -17.18 5.74 -6.78
N LEU A 119 -16.09 4.96 -6.89
CA LEU A 119 -14.78 5.53 -7.22
C LEU A 119 -14.71 6.03 -8.67
N ALA A 120 -15.29 5.30 -9.62
CA ALA A 120 -15.39 5.78 -11.00
C ALA A 120 -16.22 7.06 -11.10
N GLY A 121 -17.36 7.12 -10.39
CA GLY A 121 -18.22 8.31 -10.33
C GLY A 121 -17.53 9.51 -9.69
N LEU A 122 -16.82 9.31 -8.57
CA LEU A 122 -16.03 10.37 -7.92
C LEU A 122 -14.92 10.87 -8.84
N LYS A 123 -14.21 9.96 -9.52
CA LYS A 123 -13.16 10.35 -10.47
C LYS A 123 -13.71 11.12 -11.66
N TYR A 124 -14.88 10.72 -12.16
CA TYR A 124 -15.57 11.45 -13.21
C TYR A 124 -15.97 12.86 -12.75
N TRP A 125 -16.57 12.97 -11.57
CA TRP A 125 -17.00 14.25 -11.02
C TRP A 125 -15.83 15.21 -10.78
N ASP A 126 -14.71 14.70 -10.27
CA ASP A 126 -13.49 15.48 -10.08
C ASP A 126 -12.92 15.98 -11.41
N ALA A 127 -12.85 15.10 -12.42
CA ALA A 127 -12.38 15.47 -13.74
C ALA A 127 -13.32 16.47 -14.45
N ASP A 128 -14.63 16.34 -14.25
CA ASP A 128 -15.63 17.25 -14.83
C ASP A 128 -15.56 18.64 -14.20
N LYS A 129 -15.37 18.74 -12.88
CA LYS A 129 -15.15 20.03 -12.19
C LYS A 129 -13.94 20.80 -12.71
N HIS A 130 -12.89 20.08 -13.09
CA HIS A 130 -11.64 20.67 -13.56
C HIS A 130 -11.53 20.72 -15.09
N LYS A 131 -12.59 20.35 -15.81
CA LYS A 131 -12.64 20.34 -17.27
C LYS A 131 -12.69 21.78 -17.82
N LEU A 132 -11.85 22.06 -18.81
CA LEU A 132 -11.88 23.32 -19.56
C LEU A 132 -12.62 23.11 -20.88
N LYS A 133 -13.18 24.19 -21.45
CA LYS A 133 -13.85 24.15 -22.75
C LYS A 133 -12.91 23.67 -23.87
N GLU A 134 -11.65 24.07 -23.79
CA GLU A 134 -10.57 23.56 -24.62
C GLU A 134 -9.40 23.19 -23.69
N PRO A 135 -8.81 21.99 -23.82
CA PRO A 135 -7.65 21.62 -23.04
C PRO A 135 -6.45 22.50 -23.39
N GLU A 136 -5.97 23.28 -22.43
CA GLU A 136 -4.84 24.20 -22.64
C GLU A 136 -3.54 23.57 -22.12
N ARG A 137 -2.45 23.77 -22.88
CA ARG A 137 -1.09 23.49 -22.38
C ARG A 137 -0.61 24.69 -21.58
N ARG A 138 -0.64 24.56 -20.26
CA ARG A 138 -0.14 25.59 -19.35
C ARG A 138 1.26 25.21 -18.88
N SER A 139 2.19 26.18 -18.90
CA SER A 139 3.45 26.04 -18.16
C SER A 139 3.11 26.13 -16.68
N VAL A 140 3.23 25.01 -15.97
CA VAL A 140 3.03 24.94 -14.53
C VAL A 140 4.40 24.76 -13.90
N ARG A 141 4.71 25.61 -12.90
CA ARG A 141 5.87 25.41 -12.04
C ARG A 141 5.57 24.29 -11.07
N ILE A 142 6.30 23.19 -11.22
CA ILE A 142 6.27 22.08 -10.27
C ILE A 142 7.44 22.27 -9.30
N TRP A 143 7.12 22.35 -8.01
CA TRP A 143 8.12 22.44 -6.96
C TRP A 143 8.56 21.04 -6.50
N PRO A 144 9.79 20.89 -5.98
CA PRO A 144 10.24 19.63 -5.40
C PRO A 144 9.27 19.04 -4.38
N HIS A 145 8.66 19.85 -3.50
CA HIS A 145 7.71 19.36 -2.51
C HIS A 145 6.42 18.77 -3.12
N ASP A 146 6.04 19.15 -4.34
CA ASP A 146 4.89 18.56 -5.04
C ASP A 146 5.15 17.08 -5.40
N ARG A 147 6.43 16.69 -5.54
CA ARG A 147 6.86 15.33 -5.91
C ARG A 147 7.00 14.40 -4.71
N VAL A 148 6.70 14.86 -3.49
CA VAL A 148 6.79 14.02 -2.28
C VAL A 148 5.91 12.79 -2.40
N GLY A 149 4.72 12.91 -2.97
CA GLY A 149 3.83 11.78 -3.20
C GLY A 149 4.50 10.67 -4.03
N ASP A 150 5.12 11.04 -5.15
CA ASP A 150 5.83 10.10 -6.03
C ASP A 150 6.99 9.43 -5.29
N ILE A 151 7.78 10.19 -4.52
CA ILE A 151 8.90 9.68 -3.74
C ILE A 151 8.42 8.63 -2.72
N ILE A 152 7.31 8.91 -2.03
CA ILE A 152 6.74 8.01 -1.03
C ILE A 152 6.22 6.73 -1.69
N VAL A 153 5.55 6.84 -2.85
CA VAL A 153 5.08 5.67 -3.62
C VAL A 153 6.25 4.81 -4.08
N LEU A 154 7.31 5.42 -4.63
CA LEU A 154 8.53 4.69 -4.98
C LEU A 154 9.16 4.01 -3.76
N GLY A 155 9.24 4.72 -2.63
CA GLY A 155 9.72 4.17 -1.37
C GLY A 155 8.91 2.96 -0.90
N LEU A 156 7.59 2.99 -1.06
CA LEU A 156 6.72 1.85 -0.75
C LEU A 156 7.00 0.66 -1.67
N ILE A 157 7.08 0.88 -2.99
CA ILE A 157 7.34 -0.18 -3.98
C ILE A 157 8.70 -0.83 -3.69
N PHE A 158 9.77 -0.03 -3.59
CA PHE A 158 11.11 -0.54 -3.33
C PHE A 158 11.27 -1.11 -1.92
N GLY A 159 10.53 -0.61 -0.94
CA GLY A 159 10.49 -1.19 0.40
C GLY A 159 9.93 -2.61 0.40
N ILE A 160 8.82 -2.84 -0.31
CA ILE A 160 8.22 -4.18 -0.45
C ILE A 160 9.13 -5.11 -1.27
N LEU A 161 9.65 -4.63 -2.39
CA LEU A 161 10.56 -5.41 -3.24
C LEU A 161 11.85 -5.77 -2.50
N GLY A 162 12.45 -4.81 -1.80
CA GLY A 162 13.66 -5.01 -0.99
C GLY A 162 13.43 -6.01 0.15
N ALA A 163 12.30 -5.92 0.85
CA ALA A 163 11.95 -6.87 1.90
C ALA A 163 11.82 -8.30 1.36
N LYS A 164 11.17 -8.47 0.19
CA LYS A 164 11.10 -9.78 -0.48
C LYS A 164 12.48 -10.27 -0.91
N LEU A 165 13.32 -9.42 -1.49
CA LEU A 165 14.65 -9.81 -1.94
C LEU A 165 15.53 -10.27 -0.76
N LEU A 166 15.55 -9.49 0.32
CA LEU A 166 16.29 -9.83 1.55
C LEU A 166 15.81 -11.15 2.18
N MET A 167 14.51 -11.42 2.13
CA MET A 167 13.96 -12.70 2.58
C MET A 167 14.54 -13.88 1.79
N HIS A 168 14.54 -13.81 0.46
CA HIS A 168 15.07 -14.88 -0.38
C HIS A 168 16.58 -15.08 -0.19
N LEU A 169 17.34 -14.00 -0.04
CA LEU A 169 18.78 -14.07 0.25
C LEU A 169 19.04 -14.77 1.59
N LYS A 170 18.31 -14.40 2.64
CA LYS A 170 18.44 -15.02 3.96
C LYS A 170 18.07 -16.51 3.93
N THR A 171 17.00 -16.88 3.23
CA THR A 171 16.60 -18.28 3.07
C THR A 171 17.66 -19.09 2.33
N GLY A 172 18.27 -18.53 1.27
CA GLY A 172 19.35 -19.18 0.53
C GLY A 172 20.58 -19.44 1.41
N ILE A 173 21.00 -18.44 2.19
CA ILE A 173 22.14 -18.58 3.13
C ILE A 173 21.84 -19.63 4.19
N ALA A 174 20.64 -19.61 4.78
CA ALA A 174 20.24 -20.59 5.79
C ALA A 174 20.26 -22.03 5.24
N LEU A 175 19.82 -22.22 3.99
CA LEU A 175 19.81 -23.53 3.34
C LEU A 175 21.23 -24.05 3.06
N LEU A 176 22.16 -23.17 2.67
CA LEU A 176 23.57 -23.52 2.50
C LEU A 176 24.20 -23.92 3.83
N GLN A 177 23.92 -23.19 4.90
CA GLN A 177 24.43 -23.50 6.23
C GLN A 177 23.95 -24.87 6.73
N ILE A 178 22.65 -25.17 6.59
CA ILE A 178 22.08 -26.48 6.95
C ILE A 178 22.73 -27.60 6.13
N ARG A 179 22.93 -27.41 4.82
CA ARG A 179 23.59 -28.42 3.97
C ARG A 179 25.03 -28.68 4.39
N LEU A 180 25.76 -27.63 4.76
CA LEU A 180 27.14 -27.74 5.23
C LEU A 180 27.22 -28.48 6.57
N GLU A 181 26.32 -28.15 7.52
CA GLU A 181 26.22 -28.85 8.80
C GLU A 181 25.88 -30.33 8.64
N LEU A 182 24.95 -30.67 7.73
CA LEU A 182 24.61 -32.06 7.43
C LEU A 182 25.81 -32.83 6.85
N PHE A 183 26.53 -32.21 5.91
CA PHE A 183 27.70 -32.81 5.27
C PHE A 183 28.79 -33.17 6.30
N PHE A 184 29.14 -32.24 7.20
CA PHE A 184 30.13 -32.51 8.25
C PHE A 184 29.64 -33.52 9.28
N ARG A 185 28.34 -33.52 9.64
CA ARG A 185 27.76 -34.55 10.52
C ARG A 185 27.85 -35.95 9.93
N LEU A 186 27.57 -36.10 8.63
CA LEU A 186 27.63 -37.40 7.96
C LEU A 186 29.06 -37.93 7.90
N GLN A 187 30.06 -37.07 7.67
CA GLN A 187 31.47 -37.47 7.76
C GLN A 187 31.84 -37.92 9.17
N ALA A 188 31.45 -37.16 10.20
CA ALA A 188 31.77 -37.50 11.59
C ALA A 188 31.17 -38.84 12.05
N LEU A 189 29.96 -39.19 11.58
CA LEU A 189 29.34 -40.49 11.86
C LEU A 189 30.11 -41.64 11.21
N HIS A 190 30.60 -41.45 9.98
CA HIS A 190 31.38 -42.48 9.28
C HIS A 190 32.73 -42.77 9.94
N PHE A 191 33.33 -41.79 10.63
CA PHE A 191 34.55 -41.97 11.42
C PHE A 191 34.33 -42.65 12.78
N MET A 192 33.09 -42.74 13.28
CA MET A 192 32.78 -43.42 14.55
C MET A 192 32.38 -44.90 14.36
N GLU A 193 32.09 -45.33 13.13
CA GLU A 193 31.74 -46.72 12.80
C GLU A 193 32.94 -47.59 12.35
N VAL A 194 34.16 -47.03 12.34
CA VAL A 194 35.44 -47.70 12.04
C VAL A 194 36.31 -47.70 13.28
#